data_AF-A0A7C9VK19-F1
#
_entry.id   AF-A0A7C9VK19-F1
#
_cell.length_a   1.000
_cell.length_b   1.000
_cell.length_c   1.000
_cell.angle_alpha   90.00
_cell.angle_beta   90.00
_cell.angle_gamma   90.00
#
_symmetry.space_group_name_H-M   'P 1'
#
loop_
_entity.id
_entity.type
_entity.pdbx_description
1 polymer ?
#
loop_
_entity_poly.entity_id
_entity_poly.type
_entity_poly.pdbx_seq_one_letter_code
_entity_poly.pdbx_strand_id
1 'polypeptide(L)'
;RKTVDLMTSNHIGEGTGIKPWVYYFPGAGFGFGLGVAVRTDAGVSHWPGSIGEFEWSGGSGTYFLADPKENMFAILMIQSPSQRGRIQSAFRSLVYGAMK
;
A
#
# COMPACT_ATOMS: atom_id res chain seq x y z
N ARG A 1 -16.74 -3.94 11.29
CA ARG A 1 -15.35 -4.46 11.18
C ARG A 1 -15.21 -5.49 10.06
N LYS A 2 -15.99 -6.58 10.05
CA LYS A 2 -15.90 -7.66 9.05
C LYS A 2 -15.88 -7.21 7.58
N THR A 3 -16.68 -6.21 7.21
CA THR A 3 -16.66 -5.67 5.84
C THR A 3 -15.34 -5.01 5.47
N VAL A 4 -14.72 -4.27 6.40
CA VAL A 4 -13.41 -3.65 6.17
C VAL A 4 -12.33 -4.72 6.10
N ASP A 5 -12.36 -5.70 7.01
CA ASP A 5 -11.43 -6.84 6.98
C ASP A 5 -11.51 -7.58 5.63
N LEU A 6 -12.73 -7.78 5.09
CA LEU A 6 -12.94 -8.34 3.76
C LEU A 6 -12.38 -7.44 2.66
N MET A 7 -12.65 -6.13 2.73
CA MET A 7 -12.18 -5.16 1.75
C MET A 7 -10.65 -5.10 1.66
N THR A 8 -9.96 -5.26 2.79
CA THR A 8 -8.49 -5.16 2.91
C THR A 8 -7.80 -6.53 2.97
N SER A 9 -8.49 -7.61 2.61
CA SER A 9 -7.86 -8.93 2.43
C SER A 9 -7.28 -9.06 1.03
N ASN A 10 -6.29 -9.94 0.81
CA ASN A 10 -5.79 -10.21 -0.54
C ASN A 10 -6.79 -11.08 -1.32
N HIS A 11 -7.40 -10.54 -2.37
CA HIS A 11 -8.36 -11.22 -3.25
C HIS A 11 -7.73 -11.78 -4.54
N ILE A 12 -6.41 -11.68 -4.68
CA ILE A 12 -5.66 -12.19 -5.86
C ILE A 12 -4.47 -13.08 -5.47
N GLY A 13 -4.59 -13.78 -4.34
CA GLY A 13 -3.57 -14.75 -3.89
C GLY A 13 -3.44 -15.98 -4.82
N GLU A 14 -2.44 -16.82 -4.56
CA GLU A 14 -2.09 -17.98 -5.40
C GLU A 14 -3.28 -18.88 -5.74
N GLY A 15 -4.17 -19.15 -4.77
CA GLY A 15 -5.35 -19.99 -4.95
C GLY A 15 -6.46 -19.41 -5.85
N THR A 16 -6.35 -18.15 -6.30
CA THR A 16 -7.35 -17.50 -7.15
C THR A 16 -7.12 -17.71 -8.64
N GLY A 17 -5.93 -18.18 -9.02
CA GLY A 17 -5.50 -18.29 -10.43
C GLY A 17 -5.21 -16.94 -11.10
N ILE A 18 -5.40 -15.82 -10.40
CA ILE A 18 -5.08 -14.48 -10.90
C ILE A 18 -3.57 -14.28 -10.82
N LYS A 19 -2.97 -13.88 -11.94
CA LYS A 19 -1.52 -13.64 -12.03
C LYS A 19 -1.22 -12.15 -12.22
N PRO A 20 -0.15 -11.62 -11.61
CA PRO A 20 0.31 -10.26 -11.87
C PRO A 20 0.59 -10.05 -13.36
N TRP A 21 0.10 -8.94 -13.91
CA TRP A 21 0.43 -8.50 -15.25
C TRP A 21 1.75 -7.72 -15.26
N VAL A 22 2.30 -7.42 -16.45
CA VAL A 22 3.63 -6.78 -16.56
C VAL A 22 3.72 -5.40 -15.92
N TYR A 23 2.62 -4.63 -15.85
CA TYR A 23 2.53 -3.37 -15.10
C TYR A 23 1.71 -3.53 -13.81
N TYR A 24 2.02 -4.56 -13.02
CA TYR A 24 1.41 -4.72 -11.70
C TYR A 24 1.85 -3.61 -10.74
N PHE A 25 1.04 -2.55 -10.67
CA PHE A 25 1.35 -1.32 -9.93
C PHE A 25 1.65 -1.50 -8.43
N PRO A 26 0.95 -2.37 -7.67
CA PRO A 26 1.30 -2.60 -6.26
C PRO A 26 2.74 -3.11 -6.06
N GLY A 27 3.29 -3.80 -7.06
CA GLY A 27 4.64 -4.36 -7.01
C GLY A 27 4.74 -5.61 -6.13
N ALA A 28 5.96 -6.12 -6.00
CA ALA A 28 6.23 -7.35 -5.26
C ALA A 28 5.99 -7.16 -3.74
N GLY A 29 5.46 -8.20 -3.10
CA GLY A 29 5.09 -8.18 -1.67
C GLY A 29 3.73 -7.56 -1.37
N PHE A 30 2.97 -7.22 -2.42
CA PHE A 30 1.58 -6.78 -2.34
C PHE A 30 0.67 -7.71 -3.12
N GLY A 31 -0.49 -7.97 -2.54
CA GLY A 31 -1.68 -8.42 -3.25
C GLY A 31 -2.64 -7.26 -3.51
N PHE A 32 -3.89 -7.58 -3.81
CA PHE A 32 -4.92 -6.57 -4.08
C PHE A 32 -6.23 -6.93 -3.41
N GLY A 33 -6.77 -5.99 -2.65
CA GLY A 33 -8.07 -6.09 -2.00
C GLY A 33 -9.21 -5.56 -2.87
N LEU A 34 -10.33 -5.24 -2.24
CA LEU A 34 -11.46 -4.59 -2.91
C LEU A 34 -11.22 -3.08 -2.97
N GLY A 35 -10.35 -2.66 -3.88
CA GLY A 35 -10.06 -1.25 -4.18
C GLY A 35 -8.74 -0.70 -3.63
N VAL A 36 -7.91 -1.53 -3.00
CA VAL A 36 -6.63 -1.13 -2.39
C VAL A 36 -5.55 -2.18 -2.60
N ALA A 37 -4.29 -1.78 -2.67
CA ALA A 37 -3.17 -2.71 -2.57
C ALA A 37 -3.02 -3.15 -1.11
N VAL A 38 -2.71 -4.43 -0.87
CA VAL A 38 -2.61 -5.01 0.49
C VAL A 38 -1.25 -5.70 0.63
N ARG A 39 -0.46 -5.33 1.64
CA ARG A 39 0.86 -5.93 1.87
C ARG A 39 0.72 -7.38 2.37
N THR A 40 1.39 -8.30 1.68
CA THR A 40 1.36 -9.74 2.02
C THR A 40 2.64 -10.21 2.70
N ASP A 41 3.76 -9.52 2.49
CA ASP A 41 5.09 -9.98 2.93
C ASP A 41 5.88 -8.90 3.68
N ALA A 42 6.59 -9.32 4.74
CA ALA A 42 7.54 -8.49 5.46
C ALA A 42 8.94 -8.63 4.83
N GLY A 43 9.30 -7.72 3.92
CA GLY A 43 10.66 -7.60 3.38
C GLY A 43 10.81 -7.71 1.86
N VAL A 44 9.75 -8.05 1.12
CA VAL A 44 9.79 -8.07 -0.36
C VAL A 44 9.63 -6.67 -0.94
N SER A 45 8.74 -5.87 -0.37
CA SER A 45 8.62 -4.46 -0.73
C SER A 45 9.80 -3.67 -0.16
N HIS A 46 10.31 -2.72 -0.96
CA HIS A 46 11.39 -1.81 -0.59
C HIS A 46 10.95 -0.71 0.41
N TRP A 47 9.67 -0.68 0.80
CA TRP A 47 9.15 0.26 1.78
C TRP A 47 8.91 -0.39 3.15
N PRO A 48 9.15 0.32 4.27
CA PRO A 48 8.74 -0.13 5.60
C PRO A 48 7.22 -0.24 5.70
N GLY A 49 6.72 -1.18 6.48
CA GLY A 49 5.29 -1.34 6.82
C GLY A 49 4.92 -2.77 7.17
N SER A 50 3.71 -2.95 7.71
CA SER A 50 3.28 -4.23 8.24
C SER A 50 2.45 -5.07 7.27
N ILE A 51 2.56 -6.40 7.34
CA ILE A 51 1.64 -7.30 6.62
C ILE A 51 0.20 -6.95 7.02
N GLY A 52 -0.67 -6.73 6.02
CA GLY A 52 -2.06 -6.28 6.19
C GLY A 52 -2.26 -4.77 6.10
N GLU A 53 -1.18 -3.97 6.02
CA GLU A 53 -1.28 -2.57 5.60
C GLU A 53 -1.85 -2.47 4.20
N PHE A 54 -2.69 -1.47 3.97
CA PHE A 54 -3.26 -1.19 2.66
C PHE A 54 -3.07 0.26 2.21
N GLU A 55 -2.92 0.45 0.90
CA GLU A 55 -2.61 1.74 0.29
C GLU A 55 -3.22 1.92 -1.10
N TRP A 56 -3.24 3.17 -1.58
CA TRP A 56 -3.40 3.50 -2.99
C TRP A 56 -2.82 4.87 -3.33
N SER A 57 -2.56 5.11 -4.61
CA SER A 57 -2.03 6.38 -5.12
C SER A 57 -2.90 7.00 -6.21
N GLY A 58 -2.96 8.33 -6.22
CA GLY A 58 -3.61 9.13 -7.24
C GLY A 58 -2.61 9.63 -8.29
N GLY A 59 -3.11 9.85 -9.52
CA GLY A 59 -2.29 10.28 -10.65
C GLY A 59 -1.58 11.63 -10.43
N SER A 60 -2.23 12.56 -9.74
CA SER A 60 -1.64 13.88 -9.43
C SER A 60 -0.62 13.88 -8.29
N GLY A 61 -0.37 12.72 -7.68
CA GLY A 61 0.60 12.54 -6.60
C GLY A 61 -0.01 12.37 -5.21
N THR A 62 -1.34 12.49 -5.06
CA THR A 62 -2.03 12.14 -3.81
C THR A 62 -1.79 10.68 -3.44
N TYR A 63 -1.76 10.37 -2.16
CA TYR A 63 -1.42 9.04 -1.66
C TYR A 63 -1.99 8.85 -0.27
N PHE A 64 -2.38 7.63 0.06
CA PHE A 64 -2.70 7.26 1.43
C PHE A 64 -2.20 5.85 1.75
N LEU A 65 -1.98 5.62 3.03
CA LEU A 65 -1.79 4.29 3.61
C LEU A 65 -2.53 4.19 4.94
N ALA A 66 -2.88 2.96 5.31
CA ALA A 66 -3.37 2.64 6.64
C ALA A 66 -2.71 1.33 7.11
N ASP A 67 -2.12 1.36 8.29
CA ASP A 67 -1.52 0.21 8.97
C ASP A 67 -2.31 -0.08 10.27
N PRO A 68 -3.22 -1.08 10.25
CA PRO A 68 -3.96 -1.47 11.43
C PRO A 68 -3.10 -2.04 12.56
N LYS A 69 -1.91 -2.58 12.27
CA LYS A 69 -1.00 -3.11 13.31
C LYS A 69 -0.33 -2.00 14.08
N GLU A 70 0.00 -0.90 13.40
CA GLU A 70 0.55 0.30 14.01
C GLU A 70 -0.54 1.28 14.50
N ASN A 71 -1.83 0.92 14.36
CA ASN A 71 -2.98 1.75 14.69
C ASN A 71 -2.89 3.17 14.08
N MET A 72 -2.50 3.24 12.81
CA MET A 72 -2.14 4.50 12.15
C MET A 72 -2.60 4.54 10.69
N PHE A 73 -2.88 5.75 10.21
CA PHE A 73 -3.07 6.05 8.80
C PHE A 73 -2.42 7.37 8.46
N ALA A 74 -2.02 7.53 7.21
CA ALA A 74 -1.39 8.74 6.71
C ALA A 74 -1.95 9.11 5.33
N ILE A 75 -2.16 10.41 5.11
CA ILE A 75 -2.64 10.96 3.85
C ILE A 75 -1.67 12.04 3.40
N LEU A 76 -1.23 11.94 2.15
CA LEU A 76 -0.42 12.94 1.46
C LEU A 76 -1.25 13.55 0.33
N MET A 77 -1.46 14.86 0.40
CA MET A 77 -2.14 15.63 -0.66
C MET A 77 -1.17 16.60 -1.31
N ILE A 78 -0.74 16.26 -2.52
CA ILE A 78 0.15 17.07 -3.35
C ILE A 78 -0.39 17.15 -4.78
N GLN A 79 0.08 18.14 -5.53
CA GLN A 79 -0.19 18.31 -6.97
C GLN A 79 1.14 18.28 -7.73
N SER A 80 1.79 17.11 -7.76
CA SER A 80 3.09 16.92 -8.41
C SER A 80 3.15 15.56 -9.13
N PRO A 81 2.48 15.42 -10.29
CA PRO A 81 2.40 14.15 -11.00
C PRO A 81 3.77 13.56 -11.35
N SER A 82 4.71 14.40 -11.78
CA SER A 82 6.07 13.98 -12.21
C SER A 82 6.99 13.60 -11.05
N GLN A 83 6.67 13.98 -9.81
CA GLN A 83 7.49 13.69 -8.62
C GLN A 83 6.82 12.69 -7.67
N ARG A 84 5.64 12.14 -8.02
CA ARG A 84 4.83 11.32 -7.13
C ARG A 84 5.60 10.17 -6.48
N GLY A 85 6.38 9.40 -7.25
CA GLY A 85 7.11 8.25 -6.72
C GLY A 85 8.18 8.65 -5.70
N ARG A 86 8.97 9.68 -6.01
CA ARG A 86 10.02 10.20 -5.12
C ARG A 86 9.43 10.75 -3.81
N ILE A 87 8.30 11.46 -3.89
CA ILE A 87 7.69 12.07 -2.71
C ILE A 87 6.97 11.03 -1.86
N GLN A 88 6.22 10.11 -2.46
CA GLN A 88 5.54 9.02 -1.74
C GLN A 88 6.53 8.13 -0.97
N SER A 89 7.63 7.78 -1.64
CA SER A 89 8.79 7.12 -1.05
C SER A 89 9.29 7.82 0.22
N ALA A 90 9.66 9.09 0.10
CA ALA A 90 10.22 9.86 1.20
C ALA A 90 9.20 10.04 2.33
N PHE A 91 7.94 10.35 1.97
CA PHE A 91 6.85 10.49 2.92
C PHE A 91 6.69 9.25 3.78
N ARG A 92 6.65 8.08 3.16
CA ARG A 92 6.47 6.81 3.87
C ARG A 92 7.62 6.50 4.83
N SER A 93 8.86 6.68 4.37
CA SER A 93 10.04 6.51 5.24
C SER A 93 10.02 7.47 6.44
N LEU A 94 9.58 8.71 6.24
CA LEU A 94 9.45 9.70 7.32
C LEU A 94 8.34 9.34 8.31
N VAL A 95 7.18 8.88 7.84
CA VAL A 95 6.06 8.45 8.70
C VAL A 95 6.51 7.31 9.60
N TYR A 96 7.05 6.23 9.03
CA TYR A 96 7.51 5.08 9.81
C TYR A 96 8.71 5.41 10.70
N GLY A 97 9.67 6.21 10.21
CA GLY A 97 10.83 6.63 11.01
C GLY A 97 10.48 7.55 12.18
N ALA A 98 9.31 8.18 12.17
CA ALA A 98 8.81 8.99 13.28
C ALA A 98 8.01 8.18 14.31
N MET A 99 7.64 6.94 14.00
CA MET A 99 6.97 6.04 14.93
C MET A 99 8.01 5.42 15.88
N LYS A 100 7.68 5.37 17.17
CA LYS A 100 8.57 4.93 18.25
C LYS A 100 8.54 3.43 18.43
#